data_AF-A0A0M7LQV0-F1
#
_entry.id   AF-A0A0M7LQV0-F1
#
_cell.length_a   1.000
_cell.length_b   1.000
_cell.length_c   1.000
_cell.angle_alpha   90.00
_cell.angle_beta   90.00
_cell.angle_gamma   90.00
#
_symmetry.space_group_name_H-M   'P 1'
#
loop_
_entity.id
_entity.type
_entity.pdbx_description
1 polymer ?
#
loop_
_entity_poly.entity_id
_entity_poly.type
_entity_poly.pdbx_seq_one_letter_code
_entity_poly.pdbx_strand_id
1 'polypeptide(L)'
;MSGGGGGDGGAQKMEEQRQARVQSAVEAINRIFNGGSTQGVNAATTYDPSRTYYTADGSKFSAPKNTVREAVSTGLATSDSASPDWEWRNREVVDQNAIDGLLRNGQLFTDSQAVPGKGRSALYDQQRTAVTDLNRRDVDRQFLDAERQNRFGLARAGLSGGSADIDSNAELTRRTNEGLIKAAGIGDQAAADLQTADERSRQNLISMAQSGIDTGQAAQMALSQLDANSANAASARSGATVGNLFGDLAQAYLYGQQQQGARAGAAPYQQWMPGANGNPRNSYQGS
;
A
#
# COMPACT_ATOMS: atom_id res chain seq x y z
N MET A 1 3.04 -36.52 60.37
CA MET A 1 1.96 -35.99 59.53
C MET A 1 2.62 -35.41 58.28
N SER A 2 2.40 -36.08 57.15
CA SER A 2 2.89 -35.68 55.82
C SER A 2 1.80 -34.90 55.11
N GLY A 3 2.18 -33.89 54.34
CA GLY A 3 1.32 -33.07 53.49
C GLY A 3 2.03 -31.73 53.29
N GLY A 4 2.37 -31.27 52.11
CA GLY A 4 1.93 -31.59 50.76
C GLY A 4 2.06 -30.27 50.01
N GLY A 5 3.07 -30.13 49.16
CA GLY A 5 3.41 -28.85 48.54
C GLY A 5 4.37 -29.05 47.38
N GLY A 6 3.84 -29.36 46.21
CA GLY A 6 4.64 -29.59 45.01
C GLY A 6 3.73 -29.79 43.81
N GLY A 7 3.35 -28.71 43.13
CA GLY A 7 2.50 -28.76 41.95
C GLY A 7 2.71 -27.67 40.90
N ASP A 8 3.25 -26.50 41.28
CA ASP A 8 3.08 -25.29 40.44
C ASP A 8 4.18 -25.03 39.40
N GLY A 9 5.35 -25.65 39.54
CA GLY A 9 6.51 -25.37 38.67
C GLY A 9 6.39 -25.91 37.23
N GLY A 10 5.53 -26.90 36.99
CA GLY A 10 5.27 -27.45 35.65
C GLY A 10 4.32 -26.59 34.83
N ALA A 11 3.30 -26.03 35.48
CA ALA A 11 2.29 -25.19 34.84
C ALA A 11 2.87 -23.85 34.36
N GLN A 12 3.73 -23.22 35.16
CA GLN A 12 4.41 -21.98 34.77
C GLN A 12 5.33 -22.17 33.56
N LYS A 13 6.14 -23.24 33.53
CA LYS A 13 7.04 -23.52 32.40
C LYS A 13 6.28 -23.85 31.10
N MET A 14 5.14 -24.55 31.21
CA MET A 14 4.29 -24.83 30.05
C MET A 14 3.60 -23.56 29.52
N GLU A 15 3.19 -22.66 30.41
CA GLU A 15 2.59 -21.37 30.03
C GLU A 15 3.64 -20.43 29.41
N GLU A 16 4.86 -20.36 29.95
CA GLU A 16 5.98 -19.62 29.34
C GLU A 16 6.32 -20.14 27.93
N GLN A 17 6.38 -21.46 27.74
CA GLN A 17 6.61 -22.05 26.41
C GLN A 17 5.47 -21.75 25.44
N ARG A 18 4.21 -21.72 25.93
CA ARG A 18 3.07 -21.34 25.12
C ARG A 18 3.16 -19.87 24.70
N GLN A 19 3.46 -18.96 25.63
CA GLN A 19 3.63 -17.54 25.35
C GLN A 19 4.76 -17.27 24.36
N ALA A 20 5.90 -17.95 24.51
CA ALA A 20 7.03 -17.84 23.58
C ALA A 20 6.66 -18.27 22.14
N ARG A 21 5.89 -19.35 21.99
CA ARG A 21 5.39 -19.81 20.68
C ARG A 21 4.43 -18.80 20.05
N VAL A 22 3.49 -18.26 20.84
CA VAL A 22 2.55 -17.23 20.37
C VAL A 22 3.29 -15.97 19.92
N GLN A 23 4.25 -15.48 20.70
CA GLN A 23 5.06 -14.31 20.34
C GLN A 23 5.85 -14.56 19.04
N SER A 24 6.51 -15.72 18.92
CA SER A 24 7.23 -16.09 17.70
C SER A 24 6.31 -16.12 16.47
N ALA A 25 5.08 -16.61 16.61
CA ALA A 25 4.10 -16.65 15.52
C ALA A 25 3.63 -15.24 15.14
N VAL A 26 3.35 -14.37 16.11
CA VAL A 26 2.99 -12.97 15.88
C VAL A 26 4.13 -12.21 15.19
N GLU A 27 5.38 -12.41 15.61
CA GLU A 27 6.55 -11.82 14.97
C GLU A 27 6.72 -12.31 13.53
N ALA A 28 6.54 -13.60 13.28
CA ALA A 28 6.60 -14.17 11.92
C ALA A 28 5.52 -13.57 11.01
N ILE A 29 4.28 -13.45 11.49
CA ILE A 29 3.18 -12.79 10.78
C ILE A 29 3.55 -11.32 10.50
N ASN A 30 3.94 -10.56 11.52
CA ASN A 30 4.30 -9.16 11.37
C ASN A 30 5.45 -8.97 10.37
N ARG A 31 6.44 -9.86 10.37
CA ARG A 31 7.57 -9.84 9.44
C ARG A 31 7.16 -10.07 7.99
N ILE A 32 6.17 -10.93 7.75
CA ILE A 32 5.59 -11.18 6.43
C ILE A 32 4.80 -9.96 5.93
N PHE A 33 3.96 -9.38 6.78
CA PHE A 33 3.11 -8.23 6.42
C PHE A 33 3.87 -6.89 6.32
N ASN A 34 4.92 -6.69 7.13
CA ASN A 34 5.72 -5.45 7.12
C ASN A 34 6.79 -5.42 6.01
N GLY A 35 6.82 -6.42 5.12
CA GLY A 35 7.64 -6.41 3.91
C GLY A 35 9.14 -6.62 4.12
N GLY A 36 9.53 -7.15 5.27
CA GLY A 36 10.92 -7.42 5.63
C GLY A 36 11.09 -8.85 6.11
N SER A 37 10.95 -9.82 5.22
CA SER A 37 11.35 -11.19 5.54
C SER A 37 12.38 -11.65 4.52
N THR A 38 13.66 -11.50 4.88
CA THR A 38 14.55 -12.61 4.60
C THR A 38 14.14 -13.76 5.51
N GLN A 39 14.30 -14.99 5.07
CA GLN A 39 14.23 -16.15 5.97
C GLN A 39 15.52 -16.93 5.83
N GLY A 40 15.99 -17.48 6.95
CA GLY A 40 17.08 -18.43 6.91
C GLY A 40 16.67 -19.64 6.08
N VAL A 41 17.53 -20.04 5.16
CA VAL A 41 17.37 -21.26 4.36
C VAL A 41 18.60 -22.13 4.46
N ASN A 42 18.39 -23.42 4.20
CA ASN A 42 19.39 -24.46 4.33
C ASN A 42 19.87 -24.55 5.79
N ALA A 43 19.12 -25.32 6.59
CA ALA A 43 19.46 -25.56 7.99
C ALA A 43 20.91 -26.06 8.09
N ALA A 44 21.71 -25.36 8.90
CA ALA A 44 23.09 -25.70 9.15
C ALA A 44 23.15 -26.98 9.99
N THR A 45 23.96 -27.94 9.57
CA THR A 45 24.27 -29.15 10.34
C THR A 45 25.58 -29.04 11.12
N THR A 46 26.41 -28.07 10.76
CA THR A 46 27.70 -27.78 11.40
C THR A 46 27.94 -26.28 11.46
N TYR A 47 28.71 -25.85 12.46
CA TYR A 47 29.13 -24.46 12.64
C TYR A 47 30.61 -24.29 12.31
N ASP A 48 30.92 -23.34 11.43
CA ASP A 48 32.26 -22.91 11.06
C ASP A 48 32.37 -21.39 11.34
N PRO A 49 33.22 -20.95 12.28
CA PRO A 49 33.36 -19.54 12.64
C PRO A 49 33.73 -18.61 11.47
N SER A 50 34.30 -19.15 10.39
CA SER A 50 34.68 -18.38 9.21
C SER A 50 33.50 -18.10 8.26
N ARG A 51 32.37 -18.78 8.44
CA ARG A 51 31.19 -18.68 7.59
C ARG A 51 30.15 -17.74 8.20
N THR A 52 29.37 -17.11 7.32
CA THR A 52 28.20 -16.35 7.74
C THR A 52 27.01 -17.29 7.89
N TYR A 53 26.28 -17.14 8.98
CA TYR A 53 25.04 -17.85 9.23
C TYR A 53 23.90 -16.86 9.42
N TYR A 54 22.68 -17.37 9.35
CA TYR A 54 21.45 -16.62 9.51
C TYR A 54 20.55 -17.31 10.51
N THR A 55 19.75 -16.53 11.21
CA THR A 55 18.66 -17.02 12.07
C THR A 55 17.41 -17.30 11.23
N ALA A 56 16.38 -17.89 11.84
CA ALA A 56 15.13 -18.23 11.14
C ALA A 56 14.47 -17.03 10.44
N ASP A 57 14.64 -15.83 11.00
CA ASP A 57 14.17 -14.56 10.44
C ASP A 57 15.08 -13.96 9.36
N GLY A 58 16.10 -14.69 8.93
CA GLY A 58 17.04 -14.27 7.89
C GLY A 58 17.98 -13.13 8.30
N SER A 59 18.05 -12.76 9.59
CA SER A 59 19.06 -11.83 10.09
C SER A 59 20.41 -12.54 10.28
N LYS A 60 21.51 -11.78 10.22
CA LYS A 60 22.87 -12.34 10.33
C LYS A 60 23.10 -12.82 11.76
N PHE A 61 23.39 -14.10 11.91
CA PHE A 61 23.69 -14.72 13.19
C PHE A 61 24.99 -14.17 13.79
N SER A 62 24.96 -13.89 15.08
CA SER A 62 26.14 -13.54 15.89
C SER A 62 26.35 -14.60 16.94
N ALA A 63 27.57 -15.13 17.03
CA ALA A 63 27.88 -16.22 17.95
C ALA A 63 27.75 -15.76 19.41
N PRO A 64 26.99 -16.49 20.25
CA PRO A 64 26.93 -16.23 21.69
C PRO A 64 28.33 -16.40 22.30
N LYS A 65 28.61 -15.62 23.34
CA LYS A 65 29.89 -15.66 24.06
C LYS A 65 29.65 -15.95 25.53
N ASN A 66 30.56 -16.72 26.13
CA ASN A 66 30.64 -16.96 27.56
C ASN A 66 31.94 -16.41 28.13
N THR A 67 31.90 -16.00 29.39
CA THR A 67 33.07 -15.58 30.14
C THR A 67 33.70 -16.78 30.82
N VAL A 68 34.94 -17.10 30.47
CA VAL A 68 35.75 -18.10 31.16
C VAL A 68 36.80 -17.41 32.02
N ARG A 69 37.12 -18.02 33.17
CA ARG A 69 38.22 -17.60 34.03
C ARG A 69 39.46 -18.38 33.66
N GLU A 70 40.52 -17.66 33.31
CA GLU A 70 41.81 -18.24 32.94
C GLU A 70 42.89 -17.75 33.91
N ALA A 71 43.75 -18.67 34.36
CA ALA A 71 44.90 -18.33 35.19
C ALA A 71 46.06 -17.92 34.27
N VAL A 72 46.52 -16.68 34.39
CA VAL A 72 47.64 -16.15 33.60
C VAL A 72 48.82 -15.92 34.54
N SER A 73 49.97 -16.48 34.17
CA SER A 73 51.22 -16.21 34.88
C SER A 73 51.69 -14.79 34.56
N THR A 74 51.96 -13.99 35.60
CA THR A 74 52.37 -12.58 35.47
C THR A 74 53.87 -12.36 35.65
N GLY A 75 54.64 -13.43 35.92
CA GLY A 75 56.08 -13.36 36.18
C GLY A 75 56.89 -14.35 35.35
N LEU A 76 58.03 -13.88 34.81
CA LEU A 76 59.07 -14.76 34.30
C LEU A 76 59.71 -15.46 35.51
N ALA A 77 59.59 -16.78 35.61
CA ALA A 77 60.26 -17.53 36.67
C ALA A 77 61.77 -17.32 36.54
N THR A 78 62.35 -16.46 37.37
CA THR A 78 63.80 -16.32 37.47
C THR A 78 64.30 -17.42 38.40
N SER A 79 65.54 -17.85 38.20
CA SER A 79 66.14 -18.98 38.93
C SER A 79 66.14 -18.85 40.46
N ASP A 80 65.84 -17.66 40.99
CA ASP A 80 65.86 -17.33 42.42
C ASP A 80 64.47 -17.10 43.05
N SER A 81 63.37 -17.15 42.28
CA SER A 81 62.01 -16.98 42.82
C SER A 81 61.12 -18.19 42.54
N ALA A 82 60.84 -18.94 43.61
CA ALA A 82 59.96 -20.09 43.59
C ALA A 82 58.49 -19.66 43.43
N SER A 83 57.93 -19.96 42.25
CA SER A 83 56.53 -19.86 41.84
C SER A 83 56.17 -18.55 41.13
N PRO A 84 55.70 -18.62 39.87
CA PRO A 84 55.12 -17.46 39.21
C PRO A 84 53.85 -17.01 39.93
N ASP A 85 53.67 -15.68 40.04
CA ASP A 85 52.39 -15.10 40.45
C ASP A 85 51.32 -15.40 39.38
N TRP A 86 50.15 -15.84 39.84
CA TRP A 86 49.00 -16.17 38.98
C TRP A 86 47.89 -15.14 39.17
N GLU A 87 47.42 -14.56 38.08
CA GLU A 87 46.26 -13.68 38.06
C GLU A 87 45.09 -14.36 37.34
N TRP A 88 43.89 -14.30 37.94
CA TRP A 88 42.67 -14.76 37.29
C TRP A 88 42.11 -13.67 36.40
N ARG A 89 42.07 -13.91 35.09
CA ARG A 89 41.51 -12.98 34.11
C ARG A 89 40.26 -13.57 33.49
N ASN A 90 39.28 -12.70 33.24
CA ASN A 90 38.08 -13.05 32.51
C ASN A 90 38.37 -12.91 31.00
N ARG A 91 38.10 -13.96 30.25
CA ARG A 91 38.18 -13.98 28.79
C ARG A 91 36.83 -14.34 28.21
N GLU A 92 36.39 -13.61 27.21
CA GLU A 92 35.22 -14.01 26.42
C GLU A 92 35.63 -15.07 25.40
N VAL A 93 34.91 -16.19 25.39
CA VAL A 93 35.04 -17.26 24.40
C VAL A 93 33.68 -17.54 23.79
N VAL A 94 33.65 -18.06 22.57
CA VAL A 94 32.40 -18.46 21.92
C VAL A 94 31.73 -19.58 22.73
N ASP A 95 30.43 -19.45 22.97
CA ASP A 95 29.62 -20.48 23.62
C ASP A 95 29.25 -21.58 22.61
N GLN A 96 30.12 -22.58 22.50
CA GLN A 96 29.89 -23.71 21.62
C GLN A 96 28.65 -24.52 21.99
N ASN A 97 28.30 -24.62 23.28
CA ASN A 97 27.13 -25.39 23.72
C ASN A 97 25.82 -24.75 23.26
N ALA A 98 25.74 -23.42 23.30
CA ALA A 98 24.60 -22.67 22.79
C ALA A 98 24.46 -22.84 21.27
N ILE A 99 25.56 -22.80 20.52
CA ILE A 99 25.58 -23.03 19.07
C ILE A 99 25.12 -24.46 18.74
N ASP A 100 25.63 -25.46 19.46
CA ASP A 100 25.24 -26.86 19.26
C ASP A 100 23.75 -27.10 19.58
N GLY A 101 23.17 -26.30 20.48
CA GLY A 101 21.74 -26.26 20.73
C GLY A 101 20.95 -25.72 19.52
N LEU A 102 21.39 -24.59 18.95
CA LEU A 102 20.77 -24.00 17.77
C LEU A 102 20.84 -24.91 16.54
N LEU A 103 21.97 -25.60 16.34
CA LEU A 103 22.15 -26.60 15.28
C LEU A 103 21.19 -27.78 15.47
N ARG A 104 21.11 -28.35 16.68
CA ARG A 104 20.20 -29.47 17.00
C ARG A 104 18.73 -29.10 16.80
N ASN A 105 18.37 -27.86 17.10
CA ASN A 105 17.00 -27.35 16.94
C ASN A 105 16.69 -26.86 15.52
N GLY A 106 17.66 -26.91 14.60
CA GLY A 106 17.49 -26.44 13.22
C GLY A 106 17.22 -24.93 13.10
N GLN A 107 17.75 -24.13 14.02
CA GLN A 107 17.50 -22.68 14.11
C GLN A 107 18.61 -21.82 13.47
N LEU A 108 19.65 -22.47 12.96
CA LEU A 108 20.76 -21.84 12.27
C LEU A 108 20.74 -22.21 10.79
N PHE A 109 20.96 -21.24 9.91
CA PHE A 109 20.81 -21.38 8.46
C PHE A 109 22.06 -20.88 7.75
N THR A 110 22.44 -21.52 6.65
CA THR A 110 23.67 -21.17 5.91
C THR A 110 23.46 -20.08 4.85
N ASP A 111 22.21 -19.78 4.53
CA ASP A 111 21.87 -18.77 3.54
C ASP A 111 20.57 -18.05 3.94
N SER A 112 20.27 -16.94 3.30
CA SER A 112 19.04 -16.18 3.52
C SER A 112 18.36 -15.91 2.19
N GLN A 113 17.08 -16.23 2.08
CA GLN A 113 16.30 -15.92 0.89
C GLN A 113 15.32 -14.79 1.18
N ALA A 114 15.15 -13.89 0.22
CA ALA A 114 14.02 -12.98 0.25
C ALA A 114 12.74 -13.80 0.11
N VAL A 115 11.87 -13.73 1.11
CA VAL A 115 10.53 -14.29 1.03
C VAL A 115 9.66 -13.34 0.20
N PRO A 116 8.84 -13.84 -0.74
CA PRO A 116 7.82 -13.04 -1.40
C PRO A 116 6.97 -12.32 -0.35
N GLY A 117 6.94 -10.99 -0.43
CA GLY A 117 6.52 -10.10 0.65
C GLY A 117 7.34 -8.81 0.70
N LYS A 118 8.58 -8.84 0.18
CA LYS A 118 9.39 -7.65 -0.14
C LYS A 118 8.59 -6.70 -1.02
N GLY A 119 8.33 -5.49 -0.53
CA GLY A 119 7.72 -4.42 -1.31
C GLY A 119 6.21 -4.27 -1.17
N ARG A 120 5.61 -4.54 0.00
CA ARG A 120 4.19 -4.17 0.22
C ARG A 120 3.93 -2.68 0.01
N SER A 121 4.83 -1.81 0.47
CA SER A 121 4.82 -0.38 0.11
C SER A 121 4.90 -0.17 -1.41
N ALA A 122 5.83 -0.86 -2.09
CA ALA A 122 5.95 -0.80 -3.55
C ALA A 122 4.71 -1.33 -4.28
N LEU A 123 4.00 -2.33 -3.74
CA LEU A 123 2.75 -2.85 -4.26
C LEU A 123 1.59 -1.85 -4.07
N TYR A 124 1.52 -1.19 -2.91
CA TYR A 124 0.56 -0.10 -2.69
C TYR A 124 0.83 1.06 -3.66
N ASP A 125 2.09 1.44 -3.86
CA ASP A 125 2.48 2.48 -4.82
C ASP A 125 2.21 2.06 -6.27
N GLN A 126 2.45 0.79 -6.61
CA GLN A 126 2.13 0.24 -7.92
C GLN A 126 0.61 0.20 -8.16
N GLN A 127 -0.18 -0.17 -7.14
CA GLN A 127 -1.64 -0.12 -7.19
C GLN A 127 -2.11 1.32 -7.43
N ARG A 128 -1.61 2.28 -6.62
CA ARG A 128 -1.92 3.70 -6.76
C ARG A 128 -1.63 4.18 -8.18
N THR A 129 -0.43 3.91 -8.66
CA THR A 129 0.03 4.36 -9.98
C THR A 129 -0.80 3.73 -11.10
N ALA A 130 -0.98 2.41 -11.08
CA ALA A 130 -1.72 1.69 -12.13
C ALA A 130 -3.18 2.16 -12.23
N VAL A 131 -3.86 2.34 -11.09
CA VAL A 131 -5.24 2.85 -11.05
C VAL A 131 -5.29 4.30 -11.52
N THR A 132 -4.36 5.13 -11.04
CA THR A 132 -4.29 6.54 -11.46
C THR A 132 -4.09 6.65 -12.97
N ASP A 133 -3.14 5.91 -13.53
CA ASP A 133 -2.81 5.98 -14.96
C ASP A 133 -3.93 5.45 -15.85
N LEU A 134 -4.61 4.39 -15.43
CA LEU A 134 -5.81 3.90 -16.12
C LEU A 134 -6.88 4.98 -16.20
N ASN A 135 -7.10 5.67 -15.08
CA ASN A 135 -8.09 6.74 -14.97
C ASN A 135 -7.67 8.01 -15.71
N ARG A 136 -6.38 8.38 -15.71
CA ARG A 136 -5.86 9.47 -16.55
C ARG A 136 -6.10 9.22 -18.02
N ARG A 137 -5.81 8.02 -18.52
CA ARG A 137 -6.09 7.64 -19.92
C ARG A 137 -7.58 7.73 -20.26
N ASP A 138 -8.46 7.48 -19.31
CA ASP A 138 -9.90 7.63 -19.51
C ASP A 138 -10.31 9.11 -19.60
N VAL A 139 -9.79 9.95 -18.70
CA VAL A 139 -9.96 11.41 -18.73
C VAL A 139 -9.50 11.97 -20.07
N ASP A 140 -8.30 11.60 -20.54
CA ASP A 140 -7.73 12.06 -21.81
C ASP A 140 -8.60 11.63 -23.01
N ARG A 141 -9.09 10.39 -23.01
CA ARG A 141 -10.02 9.90 -24.04
C ARG A 141 -11.31 10.71 -24.05
N GLN A 142 -11.93 10.93 -22.90
CA GLN A 142 -13.17 11.71 -22.81
C GLN A 142 -12.95 13.17 -23.21
N PHE A 143 -11.79 13.77 -22.89
CA PHE A 143 -11.43 15.11 -23.34
C PHE A 143 -11.36 15.20 -24.86
N LEU A 144 -10.65 14.28 -25.54
CA LEU A 144 -10.54 14.29 -27.00
C LEU A 144 -11.91 14.13 -27.69
N ASP A 145 -12.79 13.31 -27.13
CA ASP A 145 -14.15 13.15 -27.63
C ASP A 145 -14.97 14.44 -27.43
N ALA A 146 -14.89 15.04 -26.24
CA ALA A 146 -15.58 16.29 -25.92
C ALA A 146 -15.07 17.46 -26.77
N GLU A 147 -13.76 17.60 -26.94
CA GLU A 147 -13.12 18.64 -27.78
C GLU A 147 -13.59 18.54 -29.23
N ARG A 148 -13.61 17.33 -29.80
CA ARG A 148 -14.12 17.11 -31.17
C ARG A 148 -15.59 17.51 -31.28
N GLN A 149 -16.44 17.02 -30.37
CA GLN A 149 -17.86 17.36 -30.38
C GLN A 149 -18.09 18.86 -30.23
N ASN A 150 -17.32 19.50 -29.36
CA ASN A 150 -17.40 20.93 -29.11
C ASN A 150 -16.99 21.75 -30.34
N ARG A 151 -15.86 21.42 -30.98
CA ARG A 151 -15.44 22.05 -32.24
C ARG A 151 -16.48 21.90 -33.34
N PHE A 152 -17.07 20.71 -33.51
CA PHE A 152 -18.14 20.53 -34.49
C PHE A 152 -19.39 21.34 -34.15
N GLY A 153 -19.76 21.43 -32.86
CA GLY A 153 -20.87 22.26 -32.38
C GLY A 153 -20.64 23.75 -32.67
N LEU A 154 -19.47 24.27 -32.30
CA LEU A 154 -19.07 25.66 -32.54
C LEU A 154 -18.99 25.99 -34.03
N ALA A 155 -18.43 25.10 -34.85
CA ALA A 155 -18.36 25.27 -36.30
C ALA A 155 -19.76 25.32 -36.93
N ARG A 156 -20.68 24.43 -36.51
CA ARG A 156 -22.09 24.44 -36.95
C ARG A 156 -22.82 25.71 -36.54
N ALA A 157 -22.48 26.27 -35.38
CA ALA A 157 -23.07 27.50 -34.87
C ALA A 157 -22.43 28.77 -35.44
N GLY A 158 -21.35 28.66 -36.24
CA GLY A 158 -20.58 29.82 -36.73
C GLY A 158 -19.83 30.56 -35.62
N LEU A 159 -19.63 29.92 -34.45
CA LEU A 159 -18.99 30.48 -33.27
C LEU A 159 -17.51 30.08 -33.14
N SER A 160 -16.99 29.29 -34.09
CA SER A 160 -15.58 28.90 -34.14
C SER A 160 -14.68 30.13 -34.31
N GLY A 161 -13.61 30.22 -33.50
CA GLY A 161 -12.69 31.36 -33.50
C GLY A 161 -13.17 32.60 -32.73
N GLY A 162 -14.37 32.56 -32.12
CA GLY A 162 -14.89 33.62 -31.26
C GLY A 162 -14.63 33.40 -29.77
N SER A 163 -15.16 34.29 -28.91
CA SER A 163 -15.06 34.15 -27.45
C SER A 163 -15.70 32.86 -26.93
N ALA A 164 -16.80 32.42 -27.56
CA ALA A 164 -17.47 31.16 -27.21
C ALA A 164 -16.58 29.92 -27.41
N ASP A 165 -15.65 29.95 -28.37
CA ASP A 165 -14.65 28.90 -28.58
C ASP A 165 -13.60 28.91 -27.46
N ILE A 166 -13.10 30.10 -27.12
CA ILE A 166 -12.10 30.30 -26.06
C ILE A 166 -12.65 29.85 -24.70
N ASP A 167 -13.85 30.31 -24.33
CA ASP A 167 -14.48 29.99 -23.04
C ASP A 167 -14.76 28.48 -22.93
N SER A 168 -15.19 27.87 -24.03
CA SER A 168 -15.47 26.44 -24.09
C SER A 168 -14.20 25.59 -23.96
N ASN A 169 -13.10 25.97 -24.63
CA ASN A 169 -11.82 25.30 -24.48
C ASN A 169 -11.23 25.48 -23.07
N ALA A 170 -11.45 26.64 -22.44
CA ALA A 170 -11.05 26.88 -21.05
C ALA A 170 -11.85 25.98 -20.07
N GLU A 171 -13.14 25.80 -20.31
CA GLU A 171 -14.00 24.87 -19.55
C GLU A 171 -13.55 23.42 -19.71
N LEU A 172 -13.28 22.97 -20.94
CA LEU A 172 -12.78 21.63 -21.22
C LEU A 172 -11.48 21.37 -20.46
N THR A 173 -10.55 22.32 -20.49
CA THR A 173 -9.27 22.22 -19.77
C THR A 173 -9.46 22.13 -18.26
N ARG A 174 -10.38 22.94 -17.69
CA ARG A 174 -10.67 22.89 -16.25
C ARG A 174 -11.21 21.52 -15.84
N ARG A 175 -12.16 20.98 -16.59
CA ARG A 175 -12.74 19.64 -16.33
C ARG A 175 -11.72 18.53 -16.47
N THR A 176 -10.81 18.63 -17.44
CA THR A 176 -9.68 17.69 -17.57
C THR A 176 -8.83 17.72 -16.30
N ASN A 177 -8.42 18.92 -15.84
CA ASN A 177 -7.62 19.04 -14.61
C ASN A 177 -8.35 18.48 -13.39
N GLU A 178 -9.65 18.75 -13.24
CA GLU A 178 -10.48 18.14 -12.19
C GLU A 178 -10.55 16.62 -12.31
N GLY A 179 -10.69 16.09 -13.53
CA GLY A 179 -10.67 14.66 -13.82
C GLY A 179 -9.35 13.99 -13.44
N LEU A 180 -8.21 14.64 -13.74
CA LEU A 180 -6.88 14.15 -13.38
C LEU A 180 -6.65 14.13 -11.87
N ILE A 181 -7.18 15.13 -11.14
CA ILE A 181 -7.14 15.16 -9.67
C ILE A 181 -8.00 14.02 -9.10
N LYS A 182 -9.21 13.81 -9.62
CA LYS A 182 -10.07 12.68 -9.24
C LYS A 182 -9.40 11.34 -9.52
N ALA A 183 -8.73 11.20 -10.67
CA ALA A 183 -7.97 9.99 -11.03
C ALA A 183 -6.89 9.66 -9.98
N ALA A 184 -6.16 10.68 -9.50
CA ALA A 184 -5.18 10.51 -8.43
C ALA A 184 -5.83 10.08 -7.11
N GLY A 185 -6.94 10.72 -6.73
CA GLY A 185 -7.69 10.36 -5.52
C GLY A 185 -8.23 8.92 -5.56
N ILE A 186 -8.70 8.44 -6.72
CA ILE A 186 -9.12 7.04 -6.89
C ILE A 186 -7.92 6.09 -6.74
N GLY A 187 -6.75 6.46 -7.26
CA GLY A 187 -5.52 5.71 -7.06
C GLY A 187 -5.11 5.62 -5.58
N ASP A 188 -5.18 6.74 -4.86
CA ASP A 188 -4.88 6.78 -3.43
C ASP A 188 -5.84 5.90 -2.62
N GLN A 189 -7.13 5.96 -2.91
CA GLN A 189 -8.13 5.11 -2.29
C GLN A 189 -7.85 3.62 -2.55
N ALA A 190 -7.53 3.25 -3.79
CA ALA A 190 -7.24 1.86 -4.14
C ALA A 190 -6.02 1.29 -3.41
N ALA A 191 -5.00 2.12 -3.15
CA ALA A 191 -3.84 1.73 -2.34
C ALA A 191 -4.22 1.59 -0.85
N ALA A 192 -5.00 2.52 -0.31
CA ALA A 192 -5.48 2.47 1.07
C ALA A 192 -6.38 1.24 1.32
N ASP A 193 -7.24 0.87 0.36
CA ASP A 193 -8.10 -0.30 0.44
C ASP A 193 -7.29 -1.60 0.50
N LEU A 194 -6.27 -1.72 -0.35
CA LEU A 194 -5.35 -2.86 -0.33
C LEU A 194 -4.58 -2.95 1.00
N GLN A 195 -4.03 -1.82 1.48
CA GLN A 195 -3.37 -1.77 2.78
C GLN A 195 -4.31 -2.17 3.93
N THR A 196 -5.56 -1.72 3.88
CA THR A 196 -6.56 -2.06 4.89
C THR A 196 -6.93 -3.55 4.83
N ALA A 197 -7.05 -4.14 3.64
CA ALA A 197 -7.30 -5.57 3.47
C ALA A 197 -6.16 -6.42 4.05
N ASP A 198 -4.91 -6.01 3.80
CA ASP A 198 -3.73 -6.65 4.37
C ASP A 198 -3.69 -6.50 5.89
N GLU A 199 -4.02 -5.33 6.44
CA GLU A 199 -4.05 -5.12 7.89
C GLU A 199 -5.14 -5.97 8.57
N ARG A 200 -6.34 -6.07 8.00
CA ARG A 200 -7.39 -6.98 8.50
C ARG A 200 -6.92 -8.44 8.50
N SER A 201 -6.25 -8.84 7.43
CA SER A 201 -5.70 -10.19 7.27
C SER A 201 -4.64 -10.49 8.34
N ARG A 202 -3.75 -9.52 8.59
CA ARG A 202 -2.73 -9.58 9.65
C ARG A 202 -3.37 -9.77 11.03
N GLN A 203 -4.36 -8.95 11.36
CA GLN A 203 -5.06 -9.01 12.65
C GLN A 203 -5.75 -10.37 12.86
N ASN A 204 -6.44 -10.88 11.84
CA ASN A 204 -7.09 -12.20 11.92
C ASN A 204 -6.07 -13.31 12.21
N LEU A 205 -4.91 -13.28 11.54
CA LEU A 205 -3.85 -14.27 11.75
C LEU A 205 -3.18 -14.15 13.13
N ILE A 206 -3.04 -12.92 13.65
CA ILE A 206 -2.55 -12.69 15.02
C ILE A 206 -3.51 -13.28 16.04
N SER A 207 -4.83 -13.07 15.88
CA SER A 207 -5.85 -13.67 16.74
C SER A 207 -5.80 -15.21 16.67
N MET A 208 -5.57 -15.76 15.48
CA MET A 208 -5.37 -17.20 15.29
C MET A 208 -4.09 -17.71 15.95
N ALA A 209 -2.98 -16.98 15.85
CA ALA A 209 -1.73 -17.33 16.53
C ALA A 209 -1.90 -17.36 18.06
N GLN A 210 -2.66 -16.42 18.64
CA GLN A 210 -3.00 -16.41 20.06
C GLN A 210 -3.83 -17.62 20.50
N SER A 211 -4.62 -18.20 19.58
CA SER A 211 -5.39 -19.43 19.81
C SER A 211 -4.53 -20.70 19.80
N GLY A 212 -3.26 -20.62 19.37
CA GLY A 212 -2.28 -21.72 19.48
C GLY A 212 -1.85 -22.35 18.16
N ILE A 213 -1.95 -21.65 17.03
CA ILE A 213 -1.43 -22.14 15.74
C ILE A 213 0.10 -22.10 15.72
N ASP A 214 0.71 -23.14 15.14
CA ASP A 214 2.16 -23.24 14.95
C ASP A 214 2.69 -22.18 13.97
N THR A 215 3.87 -21.64 14.28
CA THR A 215 4.58 -20.58 13.52
C THR A 215 4.70 -20.88 12.03
N GLY A 216 4.99 -22.13 11.66
CA GLY A 216 5.12 -22.55 10.26
C GLY A 216 3.81 -22.54 9.47
N GLN A 217 2.70 -22.95 10.11
CA GLN A 217 1.37 -22.90 9.49
C GLN A 217 0.86 -21.45 9.38
N ALA A 218 1.12 -20.62 10.40
CA ALA A 218 0.77 -19.20 10.40
C ALA A 218 1.44 -18.45 9.23
N ALA A 219 2.70 -18.75 8.93
CA ALA A 219 3.43 -18.15 7.81
C ALA A 219 2.83 -18.51 6.45
N GLN A 220 2.45 -19.77 6.23
CA GLN A 220 1.83 -20.22 4.98
C GLN A 220 0.44 -19.60 4.75
N MET A 221 -0.35 -19.45 5.81
CA MET A 221 -1.65 -18.77 5.75
C MET A 221 -1.49 -17.27 5.49
N ALA A 222 -0.50 -16.62 6.12
CA ALA A 222 -0.16 -15.23 5.84
C ALA A 222 0.16 -15.00 4.36
N LEU A 223 1.01 -15.85 3.77
CA LEU A 223 1.36 -15.77 2.35
C LEU A 223 0.14 -15.97 1.45
N SER A 224 -0.67 -17.01 1.70
CA SER A 224 -1.89 -17.28 0.93
C SER A 224 -2.87 -16.09 0.97
N GLN A 225 -3.04 -15.46 2.14
CA GLN A 225 -3.94 -14.33 2.30
C GLN A 225 -3.42 -13.07 1.60
N LEU A 226 -2.11 -12.84 1.66
CA LEU A 226 -1.45 -11.75 0.93
C LEU A 226 -1.59 -11.91 -0.59
N ASP A 227 -1.44 -13.12 -1.11
CA ASP A 227 -1.64 -13.43 -2.53
C ASP A 227 -3.09 -13.18 -2.95
N ALA A 228 -4.06 -13.65 -2.17
CA ALA A 228 -5.48 -13.40 -2.41
C ALA A 228 -5.81 -11.89 -2.43
N ASN A 229 -5.28 -11.13 -1.46
CA ASN A 229 -5.48 -9.68 -1.41
C ASN A 229 -4.86 -8.98 -2.64
N SER A 230 -3.69 -9.44 -3.09
CA SER A 230 -3.05 -8.90 -4.30
C SER A 230 -3.86 -9.18 -5.58
N ALA A 231 -4.43 -10.39 -5.70
CA ALA A 231 -5.26 -10.78 -6.83
C ALA A 231 -6.59 -9.99 -6.86
N ASN A 232 -7.18 -9.77 -5.69
CA ASN A 232 -8.37 -8.94 -5.53
C ASN A 232 -8.08 -7.47 -5.90
N ALA A 233 -6.96 -6.92 -5.45
CA ALA A 233 -6.56 -5.56 -5.80
C ALA A 233 -6.28 -5.40 -7.30
N ALA A 234 -5.63 -6.39 -7.93
CA ALA A 234 -5.44 -6.42 -9.38
C ALA A 234 -6.77 -6.44 -10.14
N SER A 235 -7.75 -7.21 -9.65
CA SER A 235 -9.10 -7.28 -10.24
C SER A 235 -9.87 -5.96 -10.08
N ALA A 236 -9.74 -5.31 -8.92
CA ALA A 236 -10.36 -4.00 -8.66
C ALA A 236 -9.82 -2.90 -9.58
N ARG A 237 -8.57 -2.99 -10.07
CA ARG A 237 -8.01 -2.03 -11.04
C ARG A 237 -8.86 -1.94 -12.31
N SER A 238 -9.38 -3.06 -12.79
CA SER A 238 -10.17 -3.12 -14.02
C SER A 238 -11.54 -2.45 -13.92
N GLY A 239 -12.05 -2.25 -12.70
CA GLY A 239 -13.36 -1.63 -12.45
C GLY A 239 -13.31 -0.16 -12.01
N ALA A 240 -12.13 0.38 -11.70
CA ALA A 240 -11.98 1.74 -11.19
C ALA A 240 -12.00 2.78 -12.33
N THR A 241 -13.05 3.60 -12.41
CA THR A 241 -13.25 4.61 -13.47
C THR A 241 -13.63 5.99 -12.91
N VAL A 242 -13.15 7.09 -13.51
CA VAL A 242 -13.45 8.48 -13.12
C VAL A 242 -14.91 8.91 -13.41
N GLY A 243 -15.67 8.07 -14.13
CA GLY A 243 -17.06 8.36 -14.53
C GLY A 243 -17.13 9.37 -15.69
N ASN A 244 -18.34 9.73 -16.12
CA ASN A 244 -18.54 10.66 -17.24
C ASN A 244 -18.30 12.12 -16.81
N LEU A 245 -17.22 12.73 -17.27
CA LEU A 245 -16.83 14.11 -16.91
C LEU A 245 -17.46 15.20 -17.78
N PHE A 246 -17.72 14.87 -19.04
CA PHE A 246 -18.13 15.82 -20.07
C PHE A 246 -19.57 15.62 -20.56
N GLY A 247 -20.31 14.64 -20.01
CA GLY A 247 -21.68 14.34 -20.41
C GLY A 247 -22.63 15.54 -20.31
N ASP A 248 -22.45 16.36 -19.28
CA ASP A 248 -23.29 17.54 -19.05
C ASP A 248 -22.97 18.70 -20.01
N LEU A 249 -21.75 18.76 -20.55
CA LEU A 249 -21.32 19.82 -21.47
C LEU A 249 -21.98 19.66 -22.84
N ALA A 250 -22.09 18.43 -23.33
CA ALA A 250 -22.80 18.11 -24.57
C ALA A 250 -24.30 18.45 -24.48
N GLN A 251 -24.91 18.21 -23.31
CA GLN A 251 -26.33 18.52 -23.07
C GLN A 251 -26.59 20.02 -22.90
N ALA A 252 -25.72 20.75 -22.18
CA ALA A 252 -25.87 22.19 -21.99
C ALA A 252 -25.84 22.97 -23.33
N TYR A 253 -24.97 22.56 -24.26
CA TYR A 253 -24.88 23.21 -25.57
C TYR A 253 -26.12 22.93 -26.44
N LEU A 254 -26.62 21.69 -26.43
CA LEU A 254 -27.87 21.32 -27.10
C LEU A 254 -29.08 22.07 -26.52
N TYR A 255 -29.13 22.24 -25.20
CA TYR A 255 -30.19 23.02 -24.53
C TYR A 255 -30.14 24.51 -24.90
N GLY A 256 -28.95 25.09 -25.01
CA GLY A 256 -28.75 26.47 -25.46
C GLY A 256 -29.19 26.69 -26.91
N GLN A 257 -28.88 25.73 -27.79
CA GLN A 257 -29.27 25.76 -29.20
C GLN A 257 -30.78 25.55 -29.39
N GLN A 258 -31.42 24.67 -28.61
CA GLN A 258 -32.87 24.47 -28.67
C GLN A 258 -33.63 25.71 -28.22
N GLN A 259 -33.15 26.42 -27.18
CA GLN A 259 -33.78 27.68 -26.75
C GLN A 259 -33.55 28.83 -27.73
N GLN A 260 -32.36 28.94 -28.34
CA GLN A 260 -32.11 29.95 -29.38
C GLN A 260 -32.89 29.63 -30.67
N GLY A 261 -32.97 28.37 -31.07
CA GLY A 261 -33.78 27.91 -32.20
C GLY A 261 -35.28 28.10 -31.97
N ALA A 262 -35.78 27.90 -30.75
CA ALA A 262 -37.16 28.22 -30.38
C ALA A 262 -37.43 29.74 -30.40
N ARG A 263 -36.47 30.57 -29.98
CA ARG A 263 -36.58 32.05 -30.06
C ARG A 263 -36.48 32.58 -31.49
N ALA A 264 -35.62 31.99 -32.32
CA ALA A 264 -35.48 32.33 -33.74
C ALA A 264 -36.66 31.81 -34.58
N GLY A 265 -37.18 30.61 -34.26
CA GLY A 265 -38.39 30.06 -34.88
C GLY A 265 -39.68 30.76 -34.46
N ALA A 266 -39.68 31.46 -33.32
CA ALA A 266 -40.75 32.38 -32.92
C ALA A 266 -40.64 33.78 -33.57
N ALA A 267 -39.53 34.08 -34.26
CA ALA A 267 -39.28 35.36 -34.91
C ALA A 267 -39.46 35.41 -36.46
N PRO A 268 -40.48 34.78 -37.08
CA PRO A 268 -40.83 35.10 -38.49
C PRO A 268 -42.22 35.73 -38.71
N TYR A 269 -43.01 36.05 -37.68
CA TYR A 269 -44.38 36.58 -37.87
C TYR A 269 -44.63 38.01 -37.32
N GLN A 270 -43.62 38.86 -37.26
CA GLN A 270 -43.84 40.31 -37.21
C GLN A 270 -43.34 40.96 -38.50
N GLN A 271 -43.93 40.50 -39.60
CA GLN A 271 -43.80 41.06 -40.93
C GLN A 271 -44.53 42.41 -40.98
N TRP A 272 -43.73 43.48 -41.03
CA TRP A 272 -43.95 44.68 -41.83
C TRP A 272 -45.36 44.86 -42.43
N MET A 273 -46.13 45.83 -41.92
CA MET A 273 -47.26 46.44 -42.62
C MET A 273 -46.82 47.81 -43.18
N PRO A 274 -46.58 47.96 -44.49
CA PRO A 274 -46.35 49.24 -45.13
C PRO A 274 -47.66 49.88 -45.58
N GLY A 275 -47.91 51.12 -45.14
CA GLY A 275 -48.76 52.08 -45.84
C GLY A 275 -50.26 52.01 -45.55
N ALA A 276 -50.72 52.80 -44.58
CA ALA A 276 -52.04 53.42 -44.60
C ALA A 276 -51.88 54.92 -44.31
N ASN A 277 -51.76 55.71 -45.38
CA ASN A 277 -51.95 57.16 -45.36
C ASN A 277 -53.41 57.48 -44.98
N GLY A 278 -53.63 58.39 -44.03
CA GLY A 278 -54.98 58.78 -43.65
C GLY A 278 -55.14 59.79 -42.51
N ASN A 279 -54.48 60.95 -42.65
CA ASN A 279 -54.89 62.28 -42.15
C ASN A 279 -55.09 62.54 -40.62
N PRO A 280 -54.46 63.59 -40.05
CA PRO A 280 -54.67 64.02 -38.67
C PRO A 280 -55.78 65.09 -38.61
N ARG A 281 -56.96 64.78 -38.06
CA ARG A 281 -57.89 65.77 -37.49
C ARG A 281 -59.17 65.16 -36.94
N ASN A 282 -59.48 65.59 -35.71
CA ASN A 282 -60.81 65.88 -35.19
C ASN A 282 -61.59 64.76 -34.48
N SER A 283 -61.49 64.76 -33.15
CA SER A 283 -62.68 64.97 -32.32
C SER A 283 -62.26 65.41 -30.91
N TYR A 284 -62.24 66.73 -30.72
CA TYR A 284 -62.45 67.35 -29.42
C TYR A 284 -63.87 66.97 -28.95
N GLN A 285 -63.97 66.35 -27.78
CA GLN A 285 -65.19 66.39 -26.97
C GLN A 285 -64.76 66.84 -25.57
N GLY A 286 -64.96 68.13 -25.32
CA GLY A 286 -64.61 68.84 -24.10
C GLY A 286 -64.83 70.33 -24.28
N SER A 287 -66.11 70.73 -24.09
CA SER A 287 -66.72 72.06 -23.91
C SER A 287 -66.24 73.23 -24.76
#